data_AF-A0A3D5HQ14-F1
#
_entry.id   AF-A0A3D5HQ14-F1
#
_cell.length_a   1.000
_cell.length_b   1.000
_cell.length_c   1.000
_cell.angle_alpha   90.00
_cell.angle_beta   90.00
_cell.angle_gamma   90.00
#
_symmetry.space_group_name_H-M   'P 1'
#
loop_
_entity.id
_entity.type
_entity.pdbx_description
1 polymer ?
#
loop_
_entity_poly.entity_id
_entity_poly.type
_entity_poly.pdbx_seq_one_letter_code
_entity_poly.pdbx_strand_id
1 'polypeptide(L)'
;MKKLAIAAAIALSTQASADEATYTNGIANIINNNCVTCHRIGGIGPMSFESYEQLRPWAPLISYKVASREMPPYAYDQHIGIQDLEGDWRLKQEDIDSIVAWVNAGSPYGEADI
;
A
#
# COMPACT_ATOMS: atom_id res chain seq x y z
N MET A 1 -11.83 -13.28 55.08
CA MET A 1 -12.00 -13.97 53.78
C MET A 1 -12.48 -12.96 52.74
N LYS A 2 -11.59 -12.31 51.98
CA LYS A 2 -11.94 -11.47 50.84
C LYS A 2 -11.09 -11.93 49.67
N LYS A 3 -11.72 -12.60 48.70
CA LYS A 3 -11.07 -13.22 47.55
C LYS A 3 -10.61 -12.11 46.61
N LEU A 4 -9.33 -12.08 46.24
CA LEU A 4 -8.84 -11.28 45.11
C LEU A 4 -9.37 -11.91 43.82
N ALA A 5 -10.05 -11.12 42.99
CA ALA A 5 -10.37 -11.48 41.62
C ALA A 5 -9.21 -11.03 40.72
N ILE A 6 -8.52 -11.98 40.10
CA ILE A 6 -7.51 -11.74 39.07
C ILE A 6 -8.27 -11.58 37.75
N ALA A 7 -8.22 -10.38 37.15
CA ALA A 7 -8.69 -10.16 35.79
C ALA A 7 -7.59 -10.66 34.83
N ALA A 8 -7.85 -11.78 34.15
CA ALA A 8 -6.99 -12.24 33.07
C ALA A 8 -7.22 -11.35 31.84
N ALA A 9 -6.19 -10.62 31.42
CA ALA A 9 -6.18 -9.93 30.14
C ALA A 9 -6.07 -10.99 29.03
N ILE A 10 -7.14 -11.16 28.26
CA ILE A 10 -7.13 -11.95 27.03
C ILE A 10 -6.35 -11.12 26.02
N ALA A 11 -5.11 -11.53 25.73
CA ALA A 11 -4.39 -11.01 24.59
C ALA A 11 -5.12 -11.47 23.32
N LEU A 12 -5.75 -10.55 22.60
CA LEU A 12 -6.21 -10.80 21.23
C LEU A 12 -4.96 -10.96 20.36
N SER A 13 -4.56 -12.20 20.12
CA SER A 13 -3.64 -12.51 19.03
C SER A 13 -4.41 -12.30 17.73
N THR A 14 -4.13 -11.20 17.03
CA THR A 14 -4.57 -10.99 15.66
C THR A 14 -3.91 -12.07 14.80
N GLN A 15 -4.67 -13.11 14.48
CA GLN A 15 -4.29 -14.07 13.45
C GLN A 15 -4.30 -13.31 12.12
N ALA A 16 -3.11 -12.95 11.63
CA ALA A 16 -2.92 -12.48 10.28
C ALA A 16 -3.53 -13.53 9.35
N SER A 17 -4.60 -13.14 8.66
CA SER A 17 -5.24 -14.03 7.71
C SER A 17 -4.27 -14.23 6.54
N ALA A 18 -4.14 -15.45 6.04
CA ALA A 18 -3.20 -15.80 4.96
C ALA A 18 -3.48 -15.08 3.62
N ASP A 19 -4.50 -14.24 3.55
CA ASP A 19 -4.88 -13.38 2.42
C ASP A 19 -4.53 -11.89 2.62
N GLU A 20 -3.88 -11.51 3.71
CA GLU A 20 -3.53 -10.11 3.95
C GLU A 20 -2.32 -9.71 3.09
N ALA A 21 -2.50 -8.72 2.21
CA ALA A 21 -1.45 -8.23 1.33
C ALA A 21 -0.23 -7.76 2.14
N THR A 22 0.97 -8.22 1.76
CA THR A 22 2.24 -7.76 2.32
C THR A 22 3.07 -7.08 1.25
N TYR A 23 4.21 -6.49 1.62
CA TYR A 23 5.14 -5.96 0.62
C TYR A 23 5.54 -7.05 -0.38
N THR A 24 5.98 -8.20 0.10
CA THR A 24 6.40 -9.34 -0.74
C THR A 24 5.23 -10.05 -1.43
N ASN A 25 4.03 -10.02 -0.84
CA ASN A 25 2.82 -10.60 -1.42
C ASN A 25 1.92 -9.51 -2.03
N GLY A 26 2.28 -9.05 -3.23
CA GLY A 26 1.44 -8.22 -4.10
C GLY A 26 1.80 -6.73 -4.12
N ILE A 27 2.09 -6.09 -2.98
CA ILE A 27 2.30 -4.64 -2.94
C ILE A 27 3.56 -4.21 -3.71
N ALA A 28 4.66 -4.97 -3.62
CA ALA A 28 5.87 -4.68 -4.39
C ALA A 28 5.60 -4.65 -5.91
N ASN A 29 4.69 -5.48 -6.41
CA ASN A 29 4.31 -5.47 -7.82
C ASN A 29 3.63 -4.15 -8.20
N ILE A 30 2.65 -3.71 -7.39
CA ILE A 30 1.94 -2.44 -7.61
C ILE A 30 2.92 -1.26 -7.58
N ILE A 31 3.82 -1.21 -6.59
CA ILE A 31 4.80 -0.13 -6.42
C ILE A 31 5.79 -0.09 -7.59
N ASN A 32 6.34 -1.24 -8.00
CA ASN A 32 7.30 -1.31 -9.09
C ASN A 32 6.69 -0.87 -10.44
N ASN A 33 5.44 -1.28 -10.70
CA ASN A 33 4.79 -1.00 -11.98
C ASN A 33 4.23 0.44 -12.08
N ASN A 34 3.79 1.03 -10.97
CA ASN A 34 3.07 2.30 -10.99
C ASN A 34 3.83 3.47 -10.36
N CYS A 35 4.78 3.20 -9.46
CA CYS A 35 5.43 4.25 -8.68
C CYS A 35 6.91 4.40 -9.05
N VAL A 36 7.66 3.30 -9.15
CA VAL A 36 9.11 3.30 -9.43
C VAL A 36 9.44 3.88 -10.82
N THR A 37 8.49 3.87 -11.74
CA THR A 37 8.62 4.56 -13.05
C THR A 37 9.02 6.04 -12.90
N CYS A 38 8.51 6.72 -11.87
CA CYS A 38 8.85 8.12 -11.54
C CYS A 38 9.73 8.24 -10.28
N HIS A 39 9.46 7.42 -9.26
CA HIS A 39 10.10 7.44 -7.95
C HIS A 39 11.27 6.46 -7.87
N ARG A 40 12.31 6.75 -8.65
CA ARG A 40 13.58 6.03 -8.68
C ARG A 40 14.73 7.01 -8.61
N ILE A 41 15.94 6.53 -8.31
CA ILE A 41 17.14 7.36 -8.34
C ILE A 41 17.31 7.98 -9.74
N GLY A 42 17.45 9.31 -9.78
CA GLY A 42 17.53 10.08 -11.03
C GLY A 42 16.20 10.26 -11.77
N GLY A 43 15.09 9.76 -11.21
CA GLY A 43 13.74 10.00 -11.70
C GLY A 43 13.20 11.38 -11.33
N ILE A 44 11.97 11.67 -11.78
CA ILE A 44 11.29 12.95 -11.51
C ILE A 44 10.64 12.98 -10.10
N GLY A 45 10.39 11.82 -9.50
CA GLY A 45 9.90 11.71 -8.13
C GLY A 45 10.98 12.14 -7.12
N PRO A 46 10.64 12.94 -6.09
CA PRO A 46 11.63 13.53 -5.18
C PRO A 46 12.22 12.54 -4.17
N MET A 47 11.67 11.33 -4.07
CA MET A 47 12.14 10.22 -3.23
C MET A 47 12.12 8.92 -4.02
N SER A 48 13.04 8.00 -3.71
CA SER A 48 13.09 6.67 -4.32
C SER A 48 12.18 5.69 -3.58
N PHE A 49 11.53 4.81 -4.34
CA PHE A 49 10.72 3.68 -3.86
C PHE A 49 11.27 2.34 -4.36
N GLU A 50 12.56 2.28 -4.71
CA GLU A 50 13.21 1.09 -5.27
C GLU A 50 13.48 -0.01 -4.23
N SER A 51 13.40 0.31 -2.94
CA SER A 51 13.45 -0.66 -1.84
C SER A 51 12.33 -0.44 -0.83
N TYR A 52 11.99 -1.50 -0.08
CA TYR A 52 11.00 -1.42 0.99
C TYR A 52 11.41 -0.40 2.07
N GLU A 53 12.69 -0.36 2.43
CA GLU A 53 13.22 0.55 3.45
C GLU A 53 13.07 2.01 3.03
N GLN A 54 13.22 2.28 1.73
CA GLN A 54 13.02 3.61 1.16
C GLN A 54 11.54 3.97 1.03
N LEU A 55 10.69 3.00 0.67
CA LEU A 55 9.25 3.17 0.51
C LEU A 55 8.51 3.34 1.84
N ARG A 56 8.78 2.49 2.83
CA ARG A 56 8.00 2.33 4.06
C ARG A 56 7.75 3.65 4.81
N PRO A 57 8.72 4.56 4.98
CA PRO A 57 8.50 5.83 5.66
C PRO A 57 7.43 6.71 5.00
N TRP A 58 7.20 6.53 3.70
CA TRP A 58 6.23 7.29 2.91
C TRP A 58 4.87 6.60 2.78
N ALA A 59 4.72 5.38 3.28
CA ALA A 59 3.53 4.57 3.06
C ALA A 59 2.21 5.29 3.44
N PRO A 60 2.10 6.02 4.57
CA PRO A 60 0.89 6.81 4.87
C PRO A 60 0.59 7.90 3.83
N LEU A 61 1.63 8.59 3.34
CA LEU A 61 1.46 9.62 2.32
C LEU A 61 1.08 9.02 0.98
N ILE A 62 1.69 7.89 0.61
CA ILE A 62 1.36 7.15 -0.62
C ILE A 62 -0.11 6.75 -0.58
N SER A 63 -0.56 6.11 0.51
CA SER A 63 -1.98 5.75 0.71
C SER A 63 -2.91 6.95 0.53
N TYR A 64 -2.60 8.08 1.17
CA TYR A 64 -3.39 9.31 1.01
C TYR A 64 -3.44 9.79 -0.45
N LYS A 65 -2.30 9.82 -1.15
CA LYS A 65 -2.20 10.32 -2.52
C LYS A 65 -2.86 9.41 -3.55
N VAL A 66 -2.81 8.09 -3.37
CA VAL A 66 -3.50 7.16 -4.28
C VAL A 66 -5.00 7.14 -4.00
N ALA A 67 -5.43 7.21 -2.73
CA ALA A 67 -6.84 7.27 -2.36
C ALA A 67 -7.53 8.55 -2.85
N SER A 68 -6.81 9.67 -2.85
CA SER A 68 -7.26 10.94 -3.43
C SER A 68 -7.12 11.02 -4.96
N ARG A 69 -6.56 9.97 -5.60
CA ARG A 69 -6.25 9.92 -7.03
C ARG A 69 -5.35 11.06 -7.51
N GLU A 70 -4.55 11.62 -6.61
CA GLU A 70 -3.49 12.57 -6.96
C GLU A 70 -2.24 11.86 -7.50
N MET A 71 -2.08 10.57 -7.16
CA MET A 71 -1.01 9.71 -7.67
C MET A 71 -1.59 8.42 -8.28
N PRO A 72 -1.02 7.95 -9.39
CA PRO A 72 -0.08 8.65 -10.26
C PRO A 72 -0.68 9.96 -10.84
N PRO A 73 0.14 10.97 -11.20
CA PRO A 73 -0.33 12.34 -11.45
C PRO A 73 -0.90 12.50 -12.87
N TYR A 74 -1.79 11.61 -13.27
CA TYR A 74 -2.45 11.63 -14.57
C TYR A 74 -3.85 12.23 -14.44
N ALA A 75 -4.07 13.38 -15.07
CA ALA A 75 -5.33 14.11 -15.02
C ALA A 75 -6.39 13.52 -15.99
N TYR A 76 -6.63 12.21 -15.90
CA TYR A 76 -7.64 11.53 -16.71
C TYR A 76 -8.98 11.45 -15.94
N ASP A 77 -10.06 11.83 -16.60
CA ASP A 77 -11.42 11.68 -16.07
C ASP A 77 -11.81 10.19 -16.05
N GLN A 78 -12.58 9.78 -15.04
CA GLN A 78 -13.01 8.38 -14.83
C GLN A 78 -14.50 8.14 -15.10
N HIS A 79 -15.22 9.18 -15.49
CA HIS A 79 -16.67 9.19 -15.60
C HIS A 79 -17.16 9.75 -16.94
N ILE A 80 -16.39 10.65 -17.57
CA ILE A 80 -16.75 11.39 -18.76
C ILE A 80 -15.69 11.18 -19.84
N GLY A 81 -16.13 10.98 -21.09
CA GLY A 81 -15.24 10.80 -22.24
C GLY A 81 -14.84 9.35 -22.48
N ILE A 82 -13.76 9.15 -23.24
CA ILE A 82 -13.24 7.82 -23.60
C ILE A 82 -12.62 7.18 -22.36
N GLN A 83 -13.16 6.03 -21.95
CA GLN A 83 -12.70 5.33 -20.74
C GLN A 83 -11.72 4.18 -21.03
N ASP A 84 -11.81 3.58 -22.23
CA ASP A 84 -10.92 2.51 -22.67
C ASP A 84 -9.68 3.13 -23.34
N LEU A 85 -8.78 3.67 -22.52
CA LEU A 85 -7.54 4.29 -22.98
C LEU A 85 -6.50 3.21 -23.32
N GLU A 86 -5.84 3.36 -24.47
CA GLU A 86 -4.64 2.58 -24.77
C GLU A 86 -3.49 3.07 -23.88
N GLY A 87 -2.87 2.16 -23.11
CA GLY A 87 -1.83 2.52 -22.16
C GLY A 87 -2.36 3.34 -20.97
N ASP A 88 -3.52 2.95 -20.42
CA ASP A 88 -4.10 3.59 -19.25
C ASP A 88 -3.16 3.50 -18.03
N TRP A 89 -2.60 4.63 -17.63
CA TRP A 89 -1.73 4.72 -16.46
C TRP A 89 -2.47 5.09 -15.17
N ARG A 90 -3.81 5.19 -15.20
CA ARG A 90 -4.60 5.32 -13.98
C ARG A 90 -4.37 4.09 -13.11
N LEU A 91 -4.20 4.33 -11.81
CA LEU A 91 -4.19 3.24 -10.85
C LEU A 91 -5.60 2.67 -10.70
N LYS A 92 -5.72 1.35 -10.83
CA LYS A 92 -6.98 0.64 -10.67
C LYS A 92 -7.47 0.76 -9.22
N GLN A 93 -8.79 0.70 -9.03
CA GLN A 93 -9.37 0.77 -7.69
C GLN A 93 -8.89 -0.39 -6.79
N GLU A 94 -8.75 -1.60 -7.34
CA GLU A 94 -8.24 -2.77 -6.62
C GLU A 94 -6.82 -2.57 -6.07
N ASP A 95 -5.95 -1.90 -6.84
CA ASP A 95 -4.58 -1.59 -6.42
C ASP A 95 -4.56 -0.50 -5.33
N ILE A 96 -5.42 0.52 -5.46
CA ILE A 96 -5.60 1.56 -4.44
C ILE A 96 -6.05 0.93 -3.12
N ASP A 97 -7.08 0.08 -3.17
CA ASP A 97 -7.65 -0.58 -2.00
C ASP A 97 -6.61 -1.48 -1.33
N SER A 98 -5.82 -2.20 -2.13
CA SER A 98 -4.72 -3.04 -1.63
C SER A 98 -3.65 -2.23 -0.91
N ILE A 99 -3.20 -1.11 -1.49
CA ILE A 99 -2.24 -0.20 -0.85
C ILE A 99 -2.82 0.34 0.47
N VAL A 100 -4.06 0.83 0.46
CA VAL A 100 -4.71 1.40 1.65
C VAL A 100 -4.82 0.36 2.76
N ALA A 101 -5.28 -0.86 2.44
CA ALA A 101 -5.38 -1.96 3.40
C ALA A 101 -4.01 -2.32 3.98
N TRP A 102 -3.00 -2.48 3.14
CA TRP A 102 -1.63 -2.78 3.58
C TRP A 102 -1.05 -1.70 4.49
N VAL A 103 -1.30 -0.41 4.21
CA VAL A 103 -0.88 0.70 5.08
C VAL A 103 -1.62 0.68 6.41
N ASN A 104 -2.93 0.42 6.40
CA ASN A 104 -3.73 0.30 7.61
C ASN A 104 -3.29 -0.89 8.49
N ALA A 105 -2.76 -1.95 7.89
CA ALA A 105 -2.16 -3.10 8.57
C ALA A 105 -0.74 -2.82 9.12
N GLY A 106 -0.21 -1.60 8.98
CA GLY A 106 1.12 -1.22 9.47
C GLY A 106 2.26 -1.46 8.46
N SER A 107 1.91 -1.63 7.18
CA SER A 107 2.82 -1.85 6.06
C SER A 107 3.76 -3.05 6.27
N PRO A 108 3.24 -4.26 6.56
CA PRO A 108 4.08 -5.44 6.80
C PRO A 108 4.95 -5.78 5.59
N TYR A 109 6.20 -6.16 5.82
CA TYR A 109 7.09 -6.65 4.77
C TYR A 109 6.57 -7.97 4.17
N GLY A 110 6.17 -8.90 5.04
CA GLY A 110 5.77 -10.26 4.66
C GLY A 110 6.93 -11.25 4.78
N GLU A 111 6.68 -12.50 4.41
CA GLU A 111 7.74 -13.51 4.31
C GLU A 111 8.69 -13.11 3.19
N ALA A 112 10.00 -13.16 3.45
CA ALA A 112 10.99 -12.91 2.41
C ALA A 112 10.97 -14.09 1.43
N ASP A 113 10.82 -13.80 0.14
CA ASP A 113 11.08 -14.80 -0.90
C ASP A 113 12.56 -15.17 -0.83
N ILE A 114 12.85 -16.39 -0.34
CA ILE A 114 14.15 -17.04 -0.32
C ILE A 114 14.28 -18.04 -1.47
#